data_AF-A0A2E9T6T8-F1
#
_entry.id   AF-A0A2E9T6T8-F1
#
_cell.length_a   1.000
_cell.length_b   1.000
_cell.length_c   1.000
_cell.angle_alpha   90.00
_cell.angle_beta   90.00
_cell.angle_gamma   90.00
#
_symmetry.space_group_name_H-M   'P 1'
#
loop_
_entity.id
_entity.type
_entity.pdbx_description
1 polymer ?
#
loop_
_entity_poly.entity_id
_entity_poly.type
_entity_poly.pdbx_seq_one_letter_code
_entity_poly.pdbx_strand_id
1 'polypeptide(L)'
;MPNNKWQKFETFFIKNGIKPIVGVVPENKDGALGEEFDHNFWELIRKWENLGWGIAVHGLNHILKPIDETKTFFGFGKKSEFVGLTKKEQKKIIKRSLELFKVNKVNPKIFMAPSHAFDKVTLESLKDVSSIKLITDGFSFRPFIKDDFIFLPQQLWSVKKMPFGLFTICIHPTTMNEVEIELLFNKIKSISNKIISIDDLNFKKIKKYNFVDFLFIFLYKITFKYKFRS
;
A
#
# COMPACT_ATOMS: atom_id res chain seq x y z
N MET A 1 -10.73 9.85 10.14
CA MET A 1 -10.04 8.59 10.55
C MET A 1 -10.67 8.14 11.87
N PRO A 2 -11.16 6.90 12.03
CA PRO A 2 -11.77 6.49 13.30
C PRO A 2 -10.69 6.25 14.36
N ASN A 3 -10.53 7.21 15.27
CA ASN A 3 -9.36 7.29 16.15
C ASN A 3 -9.20 6.10 17.09
N ASN A 4 -10.30 5.52 17.60
CA ASN A 4 -10.24 4.38 18.52
C ASN A 4 -9.63 3.11 17.90
N LYS A 5 -10.03 2.74 16.68
CA LYS A 5 -9.53 1.53 16.01
C LYS A 5 -8.07 1.69 15.66
N TRP A 6 -7.70 2.81 15.05
CA TRP A 6 -6.32 3.07 14.67
C TRP A 6 -5.38 3.18 15.88
N GLN A 7 -5.83 3.74 17.00
CA GLN A 7 -5.05 3.77 18.24
C GLN A 7 -4.74 2.35 18.78
N LYS A 8 -5.67 1.39 18.62
CA LYS A 8 -5.41 -0.02 18.98
C LYS A 8 -4.30 -0.62 18.13
N PHE A 9 -4.32 -0.39 16.81
CA PHE A 9 -3.26 -0.83 15.91
C PHE A 9 -1.92 -0.15 16.24
N GLU A 10 -1.92 1.16 16.49
CA GLU A 10 -0.73 1.90 16.91
C GLU A 10 -0.12 1.29 18.18
N THR A 11 -0.92 1.15 19.23
CA THR A 11 -0.47 0.59 20.52
C THR A 11 0.08 -0.81 20.34
N PHE A 12 -0.63 -1.65 19.58
CA PHE A 12 -0.20 -3.01 19.28
C PHE A 12 1.13 -3.04 18.52
N PHE A 13 1.28 -2.27 17.45
CA PHE A 13 2.51 -2.27 16.65
C PHE A 13 3.71 -1.72 17.41
N ILE A 14 3.55 -0.62 18.15
CA ILE A 14 4.60 -0.06 19.00
C ILE A 14 5.05 -1.10 20.05
N LYS A 15 4.10 -1.71 20.77
CA LYS A 15 4.40 -2.72 21.81
C LYS A 15 5.18 -3.92 21.28
N ASN A 16 4.97 -4.28 20.00
CA ASN A 16 5.61 -5.44 19.38
C ASN A 16 6.80 -5.05 18.49
N GLY A 17 7.24 -3.78 18.49
CA GLY A 17 8.35 -3.32 17.65
C GLY A 17 8.09 -3.42 16.14
N ILE A 18 6.82 -3.46 15.72
CA ILE A 18 6.43 -3.57 14.30
C ILE A 18 6.34 -2.16 13.71
N LYS A 19 7.00 -1.96 12.56
CA LYS A 19 6.96 -0.71 11.80
C LYS A 19 6.24 -0.96 10.46
N PRO A 20 4.91 -0.77 10.40
CA PRO A 20 4.12 -1.04 9.20
C PRO A 20 4.34 0.03 8.11
N ILE A 21 3.72 -0.22 6.95
CA ILE A 21 3.52 0.79 5.91
C ILE A 21 2.09 1.33 6.07
N VAL A 22 1.93 2.65 6.06
CA VAL A 22 0.64 3.32 6.17
C VAL A 22 0.36 4.09 4.89
N GLY A 23 -0.74 3.75 4.21
CA GLY A 23 -1.29 4.53 3.10
C GLY A 23 -2.05 5.75 3.63
N VAL A 24 -1.64 6.93 3.20
CA VAL A 24 -2.21 8.21 3.63
C VAL A 24 -2.92 8.87 2.45
N VAL A 25 -4.19 9.23 2.65
CA VAL A 25 -5.05 9.95 1.69
C VAL A 25 -5.20 11.41 2.18
N PRO A 26 -4.47 12.38 1.60
CA PRO A 26 -4.39 13.73 2.16
C PRO A 26 -5.71 14.54 2.20
N GLU A 27 -6.58 14.34 1.20
CA GLU A 27 -7.88 15.02 1.06
C GLU A 27 -8.98 13.96 0.89
N ASN A 28 -9.07 13.02 1.84
CA ASN A 28 -10.03 11.92 1.76
C ASN A 28 -11.46 12.40 1.48
N LYS A 29 -12.10 11.77 0.48
CA LYS A 29 -13.52 11.93 0.15
C LYS A 29 -14.27 10.60 0.10
N ASP A 30 -13.62 9.51 0.53
CA ASP A 30 -14.25 8.20 0.68
C ASP A 30 -14.69 7.99 2.14
N GLY A 31 -16.01 7.96 2.37
CA GLY A 31 -16.59 7.72 3.69
C GLY A 31 -16.20 6.35 4.26
N ALA A 32 -15.88 5.36 3.43
CA ALA A 32 -15.43 4.04 3.89
C ALA A 32 -14.06 4.07 4.59
N LEU A 33 -13.25 5.11 4.35
CA LEU A 33 -11.97 5.31 5.04
C LEU A 33 -12.10 6.14 6.32
N GLY A 34 -13.25 6.79 6.51
CA GLY A 34 -13.63 7.56 7.69
C GLY A 34 -14.15 8.94 7.32
N GLU A 35 -15.21 9.36 8.00
CA GLU A 35 -15.95 10.61 7.72
C GLU A 35 -15.60 11.74 8.69
N GLU A 36 -15.03 11.42 9.86
CA GLU A 36 -14.65 12.41 10.87
C GLU A 36 -13.33 13.10 10.51
N PHE A 37 -13.37 14.44 10.55
CA PHE A 37 -12.19 15.29 10.44
C PHE A 37 -11.41 15.25 11.74
N ASP A 38 -10.15 14.80 11.67
CA ASP A 38 -9.23 14.83 12.80
C ASP A 38 -8.23 15.98 12.61
N HIS A 39 -8.34 17.01 13.45
CA HIS A 39 -7.43 18.16 13.46
C HIS A 39 -5.96 17.75 13.70
N ASN A 40 -5.73 16.60 14.34
CA ASN A 40 -4.41 16.09 14.68
C ASN A 40 -3.89 15.06 13.68
N PHE A 41 -4.60 14.82 12.58
CA PHE A 41 -4.25 13.80 11.58
C PHE A 41 -2.78 13.88 11.15
N TRP A 42 -2.32 15.05 10.74
CA TRP A 42 -0.94 15.23 10.27
C TRP A 42 0.11 15.14 11.39
N GLU A 43 -0.26 15.47 12.62
CA GLU A 43 0.61 15.23 13.78
C GLU A 43 0.82 13.74 14.00
N LEU A 44 -0.25 12.96 13.90
CA LEU A 44 -0.20 11.51 14.01
C LEU A 44 0.64 10.88 12.89
N ILE A 45 0.48 11.32 11.64
CA ILE A 45 1.31 10.83 10.52
C ILE A 45 2.80 11.17 10.76
N ARG A 46 3.13 12.38 11.23
CA ARG A 46 4.52 12.75 11.59
C ARG A 46 5.07 11.89 12.71
N LYS A 47 4.26 11.59 13.74
CA LYS A 47 4.64 10.67 14.82
C LYS A 47 5.00 9.30 14.27
N TRP A 48 4.19 8.74 13.38
CA TRP A 48 4.46 7.44 12.75
C TRP A 48 5.72 7.46 11.89
N GLU A 49 5.93 8.52 11.10
CA GLU A 49 7.18 8.71 10.35
C GLU A 49 8.41 8.72 11.28
N ASN A 50 8.34 9.45 12.40
CA ASN A 50 9.42 9.52 13.40
C ASN A 50 9.67 8.17 14.12
N LEU A 51 8.65 7.31 14.21
CA LEU A 51 8.79 5.94 14.72
C LEU A 51 9.40 4.98 13.67
N GLY A 52 9.70 5.48 12.48
CA GLY A 52 10.25 4.70 11.36
C GLY A 52 9.20 3.90 10.59
N TRP A 53 7.91 4.26 10.69
CA TRP A 53 6.88 3.64 9.87
C TRP A 53 7.01 4.12 8.42
N GLY A 54 6.70 3.24 7.46
CA GLY A 54 6.73 3.59 6.05
C GLY A 54 5.50 4.42 5.67
N ILE A 55 5.67 5.70 5.38
CA ILE A 55 4.55 6.54 4.91
C ILE A 55 4.42 6.45 3.39
N ALA A 56 3.23 6.08 2.92
CA ALA A 56 2.91 5.93 1.50
C ALA A 56 1.86 6.95 1.03
N VAL A 57 2.10 7.54 -0.14
CA VAL A 57 1.09 8.30 -0.87
C VAL A 57 0.02 7.34 -1.35
N HIS A 58 -1.21 7.50 -0.85
CA HIS A 58 -2.36 6.66 -1.21
C HIS A 58 -3.41 7.42 -2.02
N GLY A 59 -2.99 7.98 -3.16
CA GLY A 59 -3.84 8.88 -3.96
C GLY A 59 -3.92 10.29 -3.39
N LEU A 60 -4.97 11.02 -3.72
CA LEU A 60 -5.30 12.33 -3.14
C LEU A 60 -6.57 12.25 -2.30
N ASN A 61 -7.65 11.73 -2.89
CA ASN A 61 -8.99 11.80 -2.28
C ASN A 61 -9.76 10.48 -2.28
N HIS A 62 -9.20 9.41 -2.85
CA HIS A 62 -9.82 8.09 -2.90
C HIS A 62 -11.19 8.06 -3.62
N ILE A 63 -11.44 8.99 -4.54
CA ILE A 63 -12.60 8.92 -5.44
C ILE A 63 -12.29 7.96 -6.58
N LEU A 64 -12.80 6.74 -6.46
CA LEU A 64 -12.53 5.64 -7.37
C LEU A 64 -13.57 5.55 -8.48
N LYS A 65 -13.11 5.49 -9.73
CA LYS A 65 -13.95 5.23 -10.90
C LYS A 65 -13.84 3.76 -11.33
N PRO A 66 -14.93 3.13 -11.80
CA PRO A 66 -14.84 1.82 -12.44
C PRO A 66 -13.89 1.84 -13.63
N ILE A 67 -13.09 0.79 -13.78
CA ILE A 67 -12.12 0.63 -14.87
C ILE A 67 -12.16 -0.81 -15.39
N ASP A 68 -11.64 -0.98 -16.60
CA ASP A 68 -11.27 -2.29 -17.12
C ASP A 68 -9.93 -2.72 -16.50
N GLU A 69 -9.93 -3.85 -15.77
CA GLU A 69 -8.73 -4.35 -15.08
C GLU A 69 -7.58 -4.63 -16.04
N THR A 70 -7.85 -4.95 -17.30
CA THR A 70 -6.82 -5.21 -18.33
C THR A 70 -5.96 -3.98 -18.64
N LYS A 71 -6.45 -2.78 -18.31
CA LYS A 71 -5.72 -1.51 -18.49
C LYS A 71 -4.76 -1.21 -17.35
N THR A 72 -4.81 -1.98 -16.25
CA THR A 72 -3.91 -1.81 -15.11
C THR A 72 -2.56 -2.50 -15.35
N PHE A 73 -1.53 -2.05 -14.63
CA PHE A 73 -0.16 -2.50 -14.81
C PHE A 73 0.04 -4.01 -14.60
N PHE A 74 -0.74 -4.64 -13.72
CA PHE A 74 -0.70 -6.07 -13.44
C PHE A 74 -1.98 -6.82 -13.85
N GLY A 75 -2.95 -6.17 -14.50
CA GLY A 75 -4.23 -6.80 -14.80
C GLY A 75 -5.01 -7.17 -13.53
N PHE A 76 -5.08 -6.25 -12.55
CA PHE A 76 -5.73 -6.44 -11.26
C PHE A 76 -6.44 -5.15 -10.81
N GLY A 77 -7.60 -5.30 -10.17
CA GLY A 77 -8.39 -4.19 -9.65
C GLY A 77 -9.40 -3.66 -10.66
N LYS A 78 -10.61 -3.35 -10.18
CA LYS A 78 -11.76 -2.93 -11.01
C LYS A 78 -12.13 -1.46 -10.86
N LYS A 79 -11.43 -0.74 -9.98
CA LYS A 79 -11.64 0.68 -9.74
C LYS A 79 -10.29 1.36 -9.48
N SER A 80 -10.16 2.62 -9.87
CA SER A 80 -8.93 3.39 -9.66
C SER A 80 -9.23 4.89 -9.55
N GLU A 81 -8.37 5.62 -8.84
CA GLU A 81 -8.32 7.09 -8.88
C GLU A 81 -7.53 7.60 -10.11
N PHE A 82 -6.73 6.74 -10.74
CA PHE A 82 -5.75 7.12 -11.77
C PHE A 82 -6.06 6.57 -13.16
N VAL A 83 -6.35 5.27 -13.25
CA VAL A 83 -6.44 4.56 -14.53
C VAL A 83 -7.57 5.11 -15.39
N GLY A 84 -7.25 5.40 -16.65
CA GLY A 84 -8.18 6.02 -17.61
C GLY A 84 -8.14 7.55 -17.63
N LEU A 85 -7.42 8.20 -16.70
CA LEU A 85 -7.12 9.63 -16.78
C LEU A 85 -5.88 9.89 -17.65
N THR A 86 -5.82 11.09 -18.22
CA THR A 86 -4.64 11.55 -18.97
C THR A 86 -3.43 11.73 -18.05
N LYS A 87 -2.22 11.69 -18.62
CA LYS A 87 -0.97 11.97 -17.89
C LYS A 87 -0.99 13.31 -17.17
N LYS A 88 -1.59 14.35 -17.77
CA LYS A 88 -1.72 15.69 -17.16
C LYS A 88 -2.60 15.65 -15.90
N GLU A 89 -3.72 14.94 -15.95
CA GLU A 89 -4.64 14.80 -14.81
C GLU A 89 -4.01 13.98 -13.68
N GLN A 90 -3.37 12.85 -14.01
CA GLN A 90 -2.68 12.02 -13.01
C GLN A 90 -1.55 12.80 -12.32
N LYS A 91 -0.74 13.56 -13.07
CA LYS A 91 0.27 14.47 -12.49
C LYS A 91 -0.34 15.51 -11.54
N LYS A 92 -1.50 16.08 -11.89
CA LYS A 92 -2.18 17.07 -11.03
C LYS A 92 -2.57 16.44 -9.68
N ILE A 93 -3.13 15.24 -9.70
CA ILE A 93 -3.50 14.49 -8.49
C ILE A 93 -2.26 14.22 -7.62
N ILE A 94 -1.21 13.65 -8.21
CA ILE A 94 0.02 13.29 -7.48
C ILE A 94 0.71 14.54 -6.91
N LYS A 95 0.84 15.62 -7.70
CA LYS A 95 1.44 16.88 -7.23
C LYS A 95 0.68 17.46 -6.05
N ARG A 96 -0.65 17.54 -6.13
CA ARG A 96 -1.48 18.06 -5.03
C ARG A 96 -1.32 17.22 -3.77
N SER A 97 -1.30 15.89 -3.90
CA SER A 97 -1.06 14.99 -2.78
C SER A 97 0.29 15.26 -2.12
N LEU A 98 1.38 15.33 -2.91
CA LEU A 98 2.73 15.62 -2.42
C LEU A 98 2.88 17.01 -1.80
N GLU A 99 2.21 18.03 -2.34
CA GLU A 99 2.16 19.37 -1.75
C GLU A 99 1.59 19.33 -0.34
N LEU A 100 0.52 18.56 -0.12
CA LEU A 100 -0.11 18.42 1.19
C LEU A 100 0.80 17.70 2.19
N PHE A 101 1.50 16.64 1.77
CA PHE A 101 2.55 16.03 2.61
C PHE A 101 3.65 17.05 2.97
N LYS A 102 4.13 17.82 1.97
CA LYS A 102 5.20 18.80 2.15
C LYS A 102 4.81 19.92 3.13
N VAL A 103 3.65 20.54 2.98
CA VAL A 103 3.21 21.62 3.90
C VAL A 103 2.99 21.11 5.32
N ASN A 104 2.63 19.83 5.46
CA ASN A 104 2.47 19.15 6.75
C ASN A 104 3.76 18.51 7.29
N LYS A 105 4.91 18.75 6.63
CA LYS A 105 6.24 18.29 7.04
C LYS A 105 6.34 16.76 7.20
N VAL A 106 5.72 16.03 6.26
CA VAL A 106 5.85 14.56 6.14
C VAL A 106 6.50 14.26 4.80
N ASN A 107 7.43 13.29 4.75
CA ASN A 107 8.18 12.95 3.55
C ASN A 107 7.89 11.51 3.09
N PRO A 108 6.77 11.26 2.39
CA PRO A 108 6.41 9.93 1.94
C PRO A 108 7.43 9.41 0.92
N LYS A 109 7.93 8.19 1.15
CA LYS A 109 8.94 7.53 0.27
C LYS A 109 8.35 6.43 -0.60
N ILE A 110 7.06 6.18 -0.44
CA ILE A 110 6.37 5.01 -0.96
C ILE A 110 5.11 5.48 -1.69
N PHE A 111 4.75 4.79 -2.75
CA PHE A 111 3.45 4.96 -3.41
C PHE A 111 2.64 3.67 -3.25
N MET A 112 1.38 3.84 -2.86
CA MET A 112 0.40 2.76 -2.72
C MET A 112 -0.82 3.19 -3.52
N ALA A 113 -1.12 2.54 -4.64
CA ALA A 113 -2.26 2.93 -5.45
C ALA A 113 -3.58 2.65 -4.72
N PRO A 114 -4.53 3.60 -4.67
CA PRO A 114 -5.91 3.34 -4.27
C PRO A 114 -6.48 2.12 -5.00
N SER A 115 -7.12 1.22 -4.25
CA SER A 115 -7.62 -0.07 -4.77
C SER A 115 -6.58 -0.95 -5.48
N HIS A 116 -5.29 -0.74 -5.21
CA HIS A 116 -4.17 -1.50 -5.81
C HIS A 116 -4.15 -1.46 -7.35
N ALA A 117 -4.73 -0.40 -7.93
CA ALA A 117 -4.92 -0.27 -9.38
C ALA A 117 -4.29 1.02 -9.91
N PHE A 118 -3.27 0.85 -10.74
CA PHE A 118 -2.52 1.90 -11.43
C PHE A 118 -2.10 1.41 -12.82
N ASP A 119 -1.69 2.31 -13.71
CA ASP A 119 -1.21 1.98 -15.06
C ASP A 119 0.20 2.53 -15.31
N LYS A 120 0.73 2.31 -16.51
CA LYS A 120 2.05 2.84 -16.90
C LYS A 120 2.07 4.37 -16.88
N VAL A 121 0.95 5.02 -17.21
CA VAL A 121 0.81 6.48 -17.16
C VAL A 121 0.91 6.99 -15.72
N THR A 122 0.42 6.23 -14.74
CA THR A 122 0.58 6.52 -13.31
C THR A 122 2.05 6.50 -12.90
N LEU A 123 2.79 5.46 -13.28
CA LEU A 123 4.21 5.35 -12.98
C LEU A 123 5.03 6.47 -13.63
N GLU A 124 4.76 6.78 -14.89
CA GLU A 124 5.40 7.91 -15.58
C GLU A 124 5.05 9.25 -14.93
N SER A 125 3.78 9.45 -14.56
CA SER A 125 3.34 10.67 -13.87
C SER A 125 4.02 10.83 -12.52
N LEU A 126 4.17 9.74 -11.75
CA LEU A 126 4.86 9.71 -10.47
C LEU A 126 6.35 10.05 -10.63
N LYS A 127 7.02 9.46 -11.63
CA LYS A 127 8.43 9.73 -11.96
C LYS A 127 8.66 11.20 -12.33
N ASP A 128 7.73 11.80 -13.06
CA ASP A 128 7.86 13.17 -13.56
C ASP A 128 7.69 14.24 -12.47
N VAL A 129 7.10 13.89 -11.32
CA VAL A 129 6.74 14.88 -10.28
C VAL A 129 7.30 14.57 -8.90
N SER A 130 8.00 13.44 -8.74
CA SER A 130 8.52 12.99 -7.46
C SER A 130 9.77 12.13 -7.62
N SER A 131 10.52 11.98 -6.53
CA SER A 131 11.62 11.03 -6.40
C SER A 131 11.19 9.68 -5.83
N ILE A 132 9.88 9.42 -5.67
CA ILE A 132 9.39 8.15 -5.13
C ILE A 132 9.71 7.03 -6.13
N LYS A 133 10.32 5.96 -5.61
CA LYS A 133 10.72 4.78 -6.40
C LYS A 133 10.18 3.47 -5.87
N LEU A 134 9.58 3.48 -4.68
CA LEU A 134 9.06 2.28 -4.02
C LEU A 134 7.54 2.21 -4.17
N ILE A 135 7.04 1.13 -4.75
CA ILE A 135 5.61 0.86 -4.94
C ILE A 135 5.23 -0.36 -4.11
N THR A 136 4.18 -0.29 -3.28
CA THR A 136 3.77 -1.44 -2.46
C THR A 136 2.91 -2.46 -3.18
N ASP A 137 2.44 -2.15 -4.39
CA ASP A 137 1.44 -2.96 -5.11
C ASP A 137 2.08 -3.85 -6.19
N GLY A 138 3.12 -4.57 -5.80
CA GLY A 138 3.77 -5.59 -6.63
C GLY A 138 3.09 -6.95 -6.54
N PHE A 139 3.17 -7.71 -7.63
CA PHE A 139 2.79 -9.13 -7.67
C PHE A 139 4.04 -9.98 -7.91
N SER A 140 4.64 -10.56 -6.87
CA SER A 140 5.71 -11.58 -6.93
C SER A 140 6.02 -12.10 -5.51
N PHE A 141 6.75 -13.19 -5.36
CA PHE A 141 7.21 -13.71 -4.05
C PHE A 141 8.39 -12.93 -3.46
N ARG A 142 8.88 -11.89 -4.15
CA ARG A 142 10.04 -11.08 -3.73
C ARG A 142 9.89 -9.64 -4.23
N PRO A 143 10.60 -8.66 -3.65
CA PRO A 143 10.79 -7.38 -4.30
C PRO A 143 11.47 -7.52 -5.65
N PHE A 144 11.11 -6.67 -6.61
CA PHE A 144 11.73 -6.64 -7.93
C PHE A 144 11.79 -5.23 -8.52
N ILE A 145 12.74 -5.02 -9.43
CA ILE A 145 12.84 -3.78 -10.22
C ILE A 145 12.13 -3.96 -11.56
N LYS A 146 11.24 -3.02 -11.92
CA LYS A 146 10.61 -2.94 -13.25
C LYS A 146 10.29 -1.46 -13.56
N ASP A 147 10.51 -1.04 -14.81
CA ASP A 147 10.21 0.34 -15.27
C ASP A 147 10.77 1.46 -14.37
N ASP A 148 12.00 1.28 -13.86
CA ASP A 148 12.69 2.18 -12.91
C ASP A 148 12.09 2.26 -11.49
N PHE A 149 11.13 1.40 -11.16
CA PHE A 149 10.53 1.29 -9.83
C PHE A 149 10.91 -0.01 -9.15
N ILE A 150 10.92 0.01 -7.83
CA ILE A 150 11.00 -1.17 -6.97
C ILE A 150 9.57 -1.48 -6.51
N PHE A 151 9.10 -2.68 -6.83
CA PHE A 151 7.80 -3.18 -6.40
C PHE A 151 7.98 -4.10 -5.21
N LEU A 152 7.37 -3.77 -4.08
CA LEU A 152 7.18 -4.67 -2.95
C LEU A 152 5.92 -5.51 -3.19
N PRO A 153 5.92 -6.81 -2.87
CA PRO A 153 4.74 -7.63 -3.01
C PRO A 153 3.58 -7.23 -2.08
N GLN A 154 2.39 -6.95 -2.62
CA GLN A 154 1.15 -6.88 -1.87
C GLN A 154 0.14 -7.87 -2.45
N GLN A 155 -0.10 -8.96 -1.72
CA GLN A 155 -0.89 -10.09 -2.20
C GLN A 155 -1.75 -10.75 -1.11
N LEU A 156 -1.70 -10.28 0.13
CA LEU A 156 -2.40 -10.92 1.25
C LEU A 156 -3.43 -9.97 1.87
N TRP A 157 -4.69 -10.41 1.91
CA TRP A 157 -5.79 -9.73 2.64
C TRP A 157 -6.02 -10.30 4.04
N SER A 158 -5.20 -11.26 4.45
CA SER A 158 -5.22 -11.87 5.78
C SER A 158 -3.87 -12.52 6.07
N VAL A 159 -3.55 -12.63 7.36
CA VAL A 159 -2.32 -13.29 7.81
C VAL A 159 -2.32 -14.75 7.36
N LYS A 160 -1.33 -15.13 6.56
CA LYS A 160 -1.07 -16.50 6.12
C LYS A 160 0.40 -16.81 6.32
N LYS A 161 0.70 -18.02 6.80
CA LYS A 161 2.08 -18.52 6.85
C LYS A 161 2.48 -18.90 5.42
N MET A 162 3.40 -18.16 4.84
CA MET A 162 3.98 -18.46 3.54
C MET A 162 5.30 -19.23 3.73
N PRO A 163 5.56 -20.28 2.92
CA PRO A 163 6.74 -21.13 3.11
C PRO A 163 8.05 -20.41 2.79
N PHE A 164 8.05 -19.49 1.83
CA PHE A 164 9.20 -18.68 1.43
C PHE A 164 8.73 -17.39 0.76
N GLY A 165 9.61 -16.39 0.70
CA GLY A 165 9.36 -15.12 0.01
C GLY A 165 8.98 -13.98 0.94
N LEU A 166 8.75 -12.81 0.35
CA LEU A 166 8.25 -11.61 1.02
C LEU A 166 6.81 -11.36 0.58
N PHE A 167 5.94 -11.08 1.55
CA PHE A 167 4.56 -10.71 1.31
C PHE A 167 4.18 -9.56 2.24
N THR A 168 3.44 -8.59 1.72
CA THR A 168 2.75 -7.61 2.54
C THR A 168 1.32 -8.08 2.80
N ILE A 169 0.82 -7.80 4.00
CA ILE A 169 -0.56 -8.05 4.42
C ILE A 169 -1.27 -6.70 4.44
N CYS A 170 -2.27 -6.52 3.61
CA CYS A 170 -3.12 -5.34 3.65
C CYS A 170 -4.16 -5.48 4.76
N ILE A 171 -4.32 -4.40 5.53
CA ILE A 171 -5.20 -4.32 6.69
C ILE A 171 -5.98 -3.00 6.54
N HIS A 172 -7.28 -3.05 6.78
CA HIS A 172 -8.15 -1.88 6.80
C HIS A 172 -8.74 -1.70 8.21
N PRO A 173 -8.03 -1.05 9.15
CA PRO A 173 -8.51 -0.89 10.52
C PRO A 173 -9.93 -0.32 10.61
N THR A 174 -10.26 0.65 9.74
CA THR A 174 -11.56 1.31 9.71
C THR A 174 -12.73 0.34 9.57
N THR A 175 -12.61 -0.68 8.71
CA THR A 175 -13.71 -1.60 8.39
C THR A 175 -13.82 -2.79 9.35
N MET A 176 -12.84 -3.00 10.22
CA MET A 176 -12.80 -4.15 11.12
C MET A 176 -13.63 -3.92 12.38
N ASN A 177 -14.34 -4.95 12.86
CA ASN A 177 -14.92 -4.97 14.20
C ASN A 177 -13.90 -5.44 15.25
N GLU A 178 -14.25 -5.34 16.53
CA GLU A 178 -13.34 -5.66 17.64
C GLU A 178 -12.85 -7.11 17.63
N VAL A 179 -13.74 -8.06 17.36
CA VAL A 179 -13.39 -9.50 17.29
C VAL A 179 -12.40 -9.75 16.15
N GLU A 180 -12.61 -9.11 14.99
CA GLU A 180 -11.70 -9.21 13.85
C GLU A 180 -10.31 -8.64 14.16
N ILE A 181 -10.25 -7.51 14.88
CA ILE A 181 -8.99 -6.89 15.32
C ILE A 181 -8.22 -7.83 16.25
N GLU A 182 -8.88 -8.41 17.26
CA GLU A 182 -8.24 -9.34 18.20
C GLU A 182 -7.73 -10.61 17.51
N LEU A 183 -8.53 -11.20 16.63
CA LEU A 183 -8.13 -12.36 15.82
C LEU A 183 -6.94 -12.04 14.92
N LEU A 184 -6.92 -10.85 14.32
CA LEU A 184 -5.80 -10.39 13.50
C LEU A 184 -4.53 -10.23 14.34
N PHE A 185 -4.61 -9.58 15.51
CA PHE A 185 -3.46 -9.40 16.41
C PHE A 185 -2.87 -10.74 16.86
N ASN A 186 -3.70 -11.71 17.21
CA ASN A 186 -3.23 -13.06 17.56
C ASN A 186 -2.51 -13.74 16.38
N LYS A 187 -3.03 -13.58 15.15
CA LYS A 187 -2.36 -14.10 13.96
C LYS A 187 -1.04 -13.38 13.68
N ILE A 188 -0.97 -12.05 13.83
CA ILE A 188 0.26 -11.28 13.66
C ILE A 188 1.32 -11.72 14.68
N LYS A 189 0.96 -11.89 15.96
CA LYS A 189 1.87 -12.43 16.98
C LYS A 189 2.45 -13.79 16.59
N SER A 190 1.67 -14.66 15.95
CA SER A 190 2.13 -15.99 15.52
C SER A 190 3.20 -15.97 14.42
N ILE A 191 3.44 -14.81 13.79
CA ILE A 191 4.47 -14.61 12.76
C ILE A 191 5.43 -13.46 13.10
N SER A 192 5.41 -12.94 14.34
CA SER A 192 6.11 -11.70 14.70
C SER A 192 7.61 -11.73 14.39
N ASN A 193 8.26 -12.88 14.60
CA ASN A 193 9.67 -13.10 14.30
C ASN A 193 10.03 -13.12 12.79
N LYS A 194 9.03 -13.03 11.91
CA LYS A 194 9.20 -12.97 10.45
C LYS A 194 8.77 -11.63 9.85
N ILE A 195 8.31 -10.70 10.68
CA ILE A 195 7.89 -9.36 10.23
C ILE A 195 9.12 -8.49 10.12
N ILE A 196 9.24 -7.79 9.00
CA ILE A 196 10.29 -6.81 8.75
C ILE A 196 9.67 -5.46 8.42
N SER A 197 10.44 -4.41 8.64
CA SER A 197 10.14 -3.04 8.22
C SER A 197 10.73 -2.74 6.84
N ILE A 198 10.42 -1.56 6.31
CA ILE A 198 11.02 -1.07 5.07
C ILE A 198 12.54 -0.92 5.18
N ASP A 199 13.04 -0.49 6.35
CA ASP A 199 14.46 -0.23 6.57
C ASP A 199 15.29 -1.53 6.60
N ASP A 200 14.67 -2.66 6.87
CA ASP A 200 15.30 -3.98 6.86
C ASP A 200 15.53 -4.52 5.43
N LEU A 201 14.93 -3.89 4.41
CA LEU A 201 15.09 -4.30 3.02
C LEU A 201 16.44 -3.90 2.45
N ASN A 202 17.20 -4.89 1.96
CA ASN A 202 18.43 -4.63 1.23
C ASN A 202 18.15 -4.25 -0.24
N PHE A 203 17.87 -2.97 -0.48
CA PHE A 203 17.56 -2.43 -1.81
C PHE A 203 18.64 -2.72 -2.87
N LYS A 204 19.92 -2.82 -2.47
CA LYS A 204 21.04 -3.13 -3.40
C LYS A 204 21.00 -4.55 -3.94
N LYS A 205 20.34 -5.48 -3.24
CA LYS A 205 20.20 -6.89 -3.65
C LYS A 205 18.94 -7.16 -4.47
N ILE A 206 18.07 -6.17 -4.65
CA ILE A 206 16.83 -6.36 -5.41
C ILE A 206 17.16 -6.54 -6.88
N LYS A 207 16.74 -7.67 -7.44
CA LYS A 207 16.97 -8.01 -8.85
C LYS A 207 15.83 -7.47 -9.72
N LYS A 208 16.16 -7.20 -10.99
CA LYS A 208 15.17 -6.94 -12.04
C LYS A 208 14.13 -8.07 -12.11
N TYR A 209 12.91 -7.71 -12.49
CA TYR A 209 11.84 -8.65 -12.81
C TYR A 209 12.31 -9.63 -13.89
N ASN A 210 12.01 -10.93 -13.72
CA ASN A 210 12.42 -11.97 -14.65
C ASN A 210 11.36 -13.06 -14.83
N PHE A 211 11.70 -14.11 -15.58
CA PHE A 211 10.79 -15.21 -15.91
C PHE A 211 10.26 -15.97 -14.68
N VAL A 212 11.02 -16.08 -13.60
CA VAL A 212 10.57 -16.74 -12.36
C VAL A 212 9.47 -15.93 -11.68
N ASP A 213 9.58 -14.60 -11.70
CA ASP A 213 8.51 -13.73 -11.21
C ASP A 213 7.24 -13.88 -12.07
N PHE A 214 7.41 -13.92 -13.40
CA PHE A 214 6.29 -14.16 -14.32
C PHE A 214 5.58 -15.48 -14.05
N LEU A 215 6.33 -16.57 -13.93
CA LEU A 215 5.77 -17.89 -13.64
C LEU A 215 5.04 -17.91 -12.30
N PHE A 216 5.60 -17.27 -11.26
CA PHE A 216 4.95 -17.15 -9.98
C PHE A 216 3.61 -16.39 -10.10
N ILE A 217 3.58 -15.24 -10.78
CA ILE A 217 2.33 -14.48 -10.98
C ILE A 217 1.28 -15.33 -11.70
N PHE A 218 1.70 -16.04 -12.75
CA PHE A 218 0.81 -16.89 -13.53
C PHE A 218 0.18 -17.97 -12.66
N LEU A 219 0.98 -18.73 -11.91
CA LEU A 219 0.50 -19.77 -10.99
C LEU A 219 -0.34 -19.18 -9.85
N TYR A 220 0.11 -18.06 -9.28
CA TYR A 220 -0.62 -17.37 -8.21
C TYR A 220 -2.01 -16.94 -8.69
N LYS A 221 -2.12 -16.34 -9.88
CA LYS A 221 -3.42 -15.93 -10.45
C LYS A 221 -4.35 -17.12 -10.69
N ILE A 222 -3.81 -18.26 -11.12
CA ILE A 222 -4.60 -19.50 -11.24
C ILE A 222 -5.18 -19.86 -9.87
N THR A 223 -4.33 -20.01 -8.85
CA THR A 223 -4.79 -20.37 -7.49
C THR A 223 -5.75 -19.34 -6.87
N PHE A 224 -5.54 -18.05 -7.14
CA PHE A 224 -6.39 -16.96 -6.66
C PHE A 224 -7.76 -16.96 -7.35
N LYS A 225 -7.82 -17.17 -8.67
CA LYS A 225 -9.08 -17.33 -9.42
C LYS A 225 -9.89 -18.54 -8.94
N TYR A 226 -9.24 -19.63 -8.51
CA TYR A 226 -9.92 -20.77 -7.91
C TYR A 226 -10.47 -20.48 -6.51
N LYS A 227 -9.79 -19.64 -5.71
CA LYS A 227 -10.13 -19.39 -4.30
C LYS A 227 -11.23 -18.33 -4.08
N PHE A 228 -11.54 -17.52 -5.09
CA PHE A 228 -12.60 -16.49 -5.06
C PHE A 228 -13.72 -16.77 -6.08
N ARG A 229 -13.80 -18.01 -6.59
CA ARG A 229 -14.93 -18.54 -7.36
C ARG A 229 -15.83 -19.47 -6.53
N SER A 230 -15.55 -19.62 -5.23
CA SER A 230 -16.36 -20.32 -4.25
C SER A 230 -17.11 -19.33 -3.37
#